data_AF-A0A830F8Q7-F1
#
_entry.id   AF-A0A830F8Q7-F1
#
_cell.length_a   1.000
_cell.length_b   1.000
_cell.length_c   1.000
_cell.angle_alpha   90.00
_cell.angle_beta   90.00
_cell.angle_gamma   90.00
#
_symmetry.space_group_name_H-M   'P 1'
#
loop_
_entity.id
_entity.type
_entity.pdbx_description
1 polymer ?
#
loop_
_entity_poly.entity_id
_entity_poly.type
_entity_poly.pdbx_seq_one_letter_code
_entity_poly.pdbx_strand_id
1 'polypeptide(L)'
;MGDGDADSVTLSGDAAGWVRSRARERGVPPDEYAQRLVAAFRTVETAERVDLATTEDVADVERRLEALDRDLDEKIDDVRSRVVQVKREADGKADADHDHPELADDVEDALDAAREAERMAEDAAATAVDVEDRLDAGFENYEDILETLRDRTNGLSRKVGTLARVLVDVRDSLKPLVEAANRRNAVEKLKRSANREGIRSARCEECDATVDVALLTRPACPFCEATVTDVEPKSGFFGSPTLATGTRPALEAPQVIDDPAGELEDIADE
;
A
#
# COMPACT_ATOMS: atom_id res chain seq x y z
N MET A 1 -106.54 -3.28 -31.55
CA MET A 1 -107.39 -3.29 -32.76
C MET A 1 -106.56 -2.72 -33.89
N GLY A 2 -106.21 -3.60 -34.82
CA GLY A 2 -105.25 -3.38 -35.88
C GLY A 2 -104.46 -4.67 -36.13
N ASP A 3 -105.17 -5.80 -36.22
CA ASP A 3 -104.63 -7.05 -36.75
C ASP A 3 -104.26 -6.76 -38.20
N GLY A 4 -103.01 -6.38 -38.42
CA GLY A 4 -102.42 -6.34 -39.75
C GLY A 4 -102.28 -7.79 -40.18
N ASP A 5 -103.17 -8.20 -41.08
CA ASP A 5 -103.15 -9.48 -41.80
C ASP A 5 -101.71 -9.90 -42.07
N ALA A 6 -101.16 -10.75 -41.20
CA ALA A 6 -100.06 -11.58 -41.61
C ALA A 6 -100.69 -12.49 -42.66
N ASP A 7 -100.46 -12.18 -43.93
CA ASP A 7 -100.82 -13.01 -45.07
C ASP A 7 -100.26 -14.41 -44.79
N SER A 8 -101.05 -15.21 -44.08
CA SER A 8 -100.67 -16.55 -43.66
C SER A 8 -100.88 -17.38 -44.91
N VAL A 9 -99.86 -17.38 -45.74
CA VAL A 9 -99.85 -18.17 -46.96
C VAL A 9 -99.76 -19.63 -46.51
N THR A 10 -100.92 -20.28 -46.46
CA THR A 10 -100.98 -21.71 -46.24
C THR A 10 -100.48 -22.40 -47.49
N LEU A 11 -99.29 -22.98 -47.41
CA LEU A 11 -98.83 -23.90 -48.43
C LEU A 11 -99.80 -25.09 -48.45
N SER A 12 -100.49 -25.27 -49.57
CA SER A 12 -101.43 -26.38 -49.78
C SER A 12 -100.96 -27.28 -50.92
N GLY A 13 -101.46 -28.51 -50.93
CA GLY A 13 -101.15 -29.49 -51.99
C GLY A 13 -99.70 -29.95 -51.96
N ASP A 14 -99.17 -30.25 -53.15
CA ASP A 14 -97.89 -30.95 -53.32
C ASP A 14 -96.70 -30.18 -52.72
N ALA A 15 -96.71 -28.84 -52.75
CA ALA A 15 -95.67 -28.01 -52.15
C ALA A 15 -95.57 -28.17 -50.63
N ALA A 16 -96.73 -28.29 -49.95
CA ALA A 16 -96.79 -28.51 -48.51
C ALA A 16 -96.35 -29.93 -48.12
N GLY A 17 -96.62 -30.90 -49.01
CA GLY A 17 -96.12 -32.26 -48.90
C GLY A 17 -94.60 -32.32 -49.04
N TRP A 18 -94.06 -31.61 -50.03
CA TRP A 18 -92.62 -31.54 -50.30
C TRP A 18 -91.82 -30.90 -49.16
N VAL A 19 -92.28 -29.74 -48.64
CA VAL A 19 -91.65 -29.06 -47.48
C VAL A 19 -91.62 -29.98 -46.26
N ARG A 20 -92.75 -30.64 -45.94
CA ARG A 20 -92.82 -31.59 -44.82
C ARG A 20 -91.88 -32.77 -45.01
N SER A 21 -91.74 -33.27 -46.22
CA SER A 21 -90.82 -34.37 -46.53
C SER A 21 -89.37 -33.96 -46.32
N ARG A 22 -88.92 -32.84 -46.91
CA ARG A 22 -87.54 -32.38 -46.77
C ARG A 22 -87.19 -31.92 -45.37
N ALA A 23 -88.14 -31.35 -44.64
CA ALA A 23 -87.97 -31.01 -43.24
C ALA A 23 -87.69 -32.26 -42.38
N ARG A 24 -88.46 -33.35 -42.59
CA ARG A 24 -88.21 -34.65 -41.92
C ARG A 24 -86.84 -35.22 -42.24
N GLU A 25 -86.42 -35.21 -43.50
CA GLU A 25 -85.11 -35.75 -43.90
C GLU A 25 -83.93 -35.00 -43.29
N ARG A 26 -84.09 -33.70 -43.04
CA ARG A 26 -83.07 -32.88 -42.38
C ARG A 26 -83.27 -32.74 -40.86
N GLY A 27 -84.26 -33.42 -40.30
CA GLY A 27 -84.55 -33.42 -38.87
C GLY A 27 -85.02 -32.09 -38.30
N VAL A 28 -85.66 -31.22 -39.10
CA VAL A 28 -86.16 -29.90 -38.68
C VAL A 28 -87.69 -29.80 -38.80
N PRO A 29 -88.37 -28.97 -37.98
CA PRO A 29 -89.82 -28.71 -38.10
C PRO A 29 -90.19 -28.14 -39.48
N PRO A 30 -91.38 -28.46 -40.03
CA PRO A 30 -91.79 -27.98 -41.36
C PRO A 30 -91.81 -26.46 -41.52
N ASP A 31 -92.29 -25.74 -40.50
CA ASP A 31 -92.36 -24.27 -40.53
C ASP A 31 -90.97 -23.64 -40.48
N GLU A 32 -90.04 -24.21 -39.69
CA GLU A 32 -88.65 -23.76 -39.61
C GLU A 32 -87.92 -24.01 -40.93
N TYR A 33 -88.15 -25.16 -41.56
CA TYR A 33 -87.60 -25.45 -42.88
C TYR A 33 -88.16 -24.48 -43.94
N ALA A 34 -89.47 -24.20 -43.92
CA ALA A 34 -90.08 -23.22 -44.81
C ALA A 34 -89.50 -21.82 -44.62
N GLN A 35 -89.32 -21.38 -43.37
CA GLN A 35 -88.70 -20.10 -43.05
C GLN A 35 -87.24 -20.04 -43.53
N ARG A 36 -86.45 -21.09 -43.33
CA ARG A 36 -85.07 -21.18 -43.85
C ARG A 36 -85.03 -21.13 -45.37
N LEU A 37 -86.00 -21.76 -46.03
CA LEU A 37 -86.10 -21.79 -47.49
C LEU A 37 -86.46 -20.41 -48.05
N VAL A 38 -87.42 -19.72 -47.43
CA VAL A 38 -87.79 -18.34 -47.77
C VAL A 38 -86.65 -17.37 -47.46
N ALA A 39 -85.97 -17.55 -46.32
CA ALA A 39 -84.80 -16.75 -45.97
C ALA A 39 -83.71 -16.94 -47.01
N ALA A 40 -83.33 -18.18 -47.35
CA ALA A 40 -82.34 -18.48 -48.39
C ALA A 40 -82.74 -17.90 -49.75
N PHE A 41 -84.01 -18.02 -50.14
CA PHE A 41 -84.52 -17.45 -51.39
C PHE A 41 -84.43 -15.92 -51.39
N ARG A 42 -84.83 -15.25 -50.29
CA ARG A 42 -84.66 -13.79 -50.14
C ARG A 42 -83.20 -13.39 -50.15
N THR A 43 -82.30 -14.14 -49.50
CA THR A 43 -80.86 -13.85 -49.55
C THR A 43 -80.33 -13.93 -50.98
N VAL A 44 -80.79 -14.92 -51.77
CA VAL A 44 -80.45 -15.06 -53.20
C VAL A 44 -81.07 -13.94 -54.05
N GLU A 45 -82.29 -13.50 -53.73
CA GLU A 45 -82.98 -12.42 -54.43
C GLU A 45 -82.37 -11.04 -54.14
N THR A 46 -81.88 -10.83 -52.90
CA THR A 46 -81.38 -9.52 -52.46
C THR A 46 -79.88 -9.36 -52.67
N ALA A 47 -79.11 -10.46 -52.70
CA ALA A 47 -77.68 -10.40 -52.95
C ALA A 47 -77.41 -10.46 -54.45
N GLU A 48 -76.76 -9.43 -55.00
CA GLU A 48 -76.28 -9.42 -56.39
C GLU A 48 -75.32 -10.59 -56.68
N ARG A 49 -74.71 -11.18 -55.64
CA ARG A 49 -74.00 -12.46 -55.72
C ARG A 49 -73.92 -13.09 -54.34
N VAL A 50 -74.65 -14.18 -54.11
CA VAL A 50 -74.37 -15.07 -52.96
C VAL A 50 -73.26 -16.03 -53.41
N ASP A 51 -72.03 -15.83 -52.91
CA ASP A 51 -70.93 -16.76 -53.13
C ASP A 51 -71.08 -17.93 -52.14
N LEU A 52 -72.10 -18.76 -52.37
CA LEU A 52 -72.24 -20.01 -51.66
C LEU A 52 -71.11 -20.92 -52.14
N ALA A 53 -70.31 -21.43 -51.20
CA ALA A 53 -69.34 -22.47 -51.49
C ALA A 53 -70.02 -23.55 -52.32
N THR A 54 -69.59 -23.67 -53.57
CA THR A 54 -70.11 -24.64 -54.49
C THR A 54 -69.55 -26.01 -54.11
N THR A 55 -70.20 -27.07 -54.60
CA THR A 55 -69.61 -28.41 -54.49
C THR A 55 -68.24 -28.49 -55.15
N GLU A 56 -67.94 -27.60 -56.09
CA GLU A 56 -66.64 -27.49 -56.74
C GLU A 56 -65.59 -26.86 -55.82
N ASP A 57 -65.94 -25.82 -55.06
CA ASP A 57 -65.05 -25.20 -54.06
C ASP A 57 -64.69 -26.17 -52.93
N VAL A 58 -65.68 -26.93 -52.44
CA VAL A 58 -65.44 -27.98 -51.43
C VAL A 58 -64.52 -29.06 -52.00
N ALA A 59 -64.80 -29.53 -53.22
CA ALA A 59 -63.94 -30.51 -53.89
C ALA A 59 -62.51 -29.98 -54.13
N ASP A 60 -62.32 -28.67 -54.32
CA ASP A 60 -60.98 -28.08 -54.44
C ASP A 60 -60.21 -28.07 -53.12
N VAL A 61 -60.88 -27.67 -52.03
CA VAL A 61 -60.29 -27.72 -50.69
C VAL A 61 -59.94 -29.15 -50.30
N GLU A 62 -60.81 -30.12 -50.60
CA GLU A 62 -60.55 -31.54 -50.37
C GLU A 62 -59.31 -32.00 -51.14
N ARG A 63 -59.20 -31.68 -52.44
CA ARG A 63 -57.99 -31.99 -53.24
C ARG A 63 -56.73 -31.35 -52.68
N ARG A 64 -56.81 -30.11 -52.19
CA ARG A 64 -55.67 -29.39 -51.59
C ARG A 64 -55.28 -29.99 -50.25
N LEU A 65 -56.26 -30.41 -49.45
CA LEU A 65 -56.03 -31.09 -48.18
C LEU A 65 -55.37 -32.44 -48.43
N GLU A 66 -55.89 -33.23 -49.37
CA GLU A 66 -55.27 -34.49 -49.79
C GLU A 66 -53.85 -34.30 -50.33
N ALA A 67 -53.59 -33.18 -51.03
CA ALA A 67 -52.24 -32.84 -51.50
C ALA A 67 -51.30 -32.45 -50.36
N LEU A 68 -51.80 -31.69 -49.38
CA LEU A 68 -51.04 -31.29 -48.21
C LEU A 68 -50.75 -32.48 -47.30
N ASP A 69 -51.73 -33.35 -47.08
CA ASP A 69 -51.58 -34.57 -46.29
C ASP A 69 -50.52 -35.48 -46.94
N ARG A 70 -50.57 -35.64 -48.28
CA ARG A 70 -49.52 -36.38 -49.01
C ARG A 70 -48.12 -35.76 -48.88
N ASP A 71 -48.02 -34.43 -49.02
CA ASP A 71 -46.74 -33.71 -48.85
C ASP A 71 -46.21 -33.81 -47.41
N LEU A 72 -47.11 -33.76 -46.42
CA LEU A 72 -46.77 -33.92 -45.01
C LEU A 72 -46.28 -35.33 -44.72
N ASP A 73 -46.98 -36.36 -45.20
CA ASP A 73 -46.59 -37.76 -45.05
C ASP A 73 -45.20 -38.02 -45.68
N GLU A 74 -44.97 -37.49 -46.88
CA GLU A 74 -43.67 -37.59 -47.56
C GLU A 74 -42.54 -36.92 -46.74
N LYS A 75 -42.77 -35.73 -46.19
CA LYS A 75 -41.80 -35.03 -45.34
C LYS A 75 -41.55 -35.74 -44.02
N ILE A 76 -42.60 -36.30 -43.40
CA ILE A 76 -42.46 -37.08 -42.17
C ILE A 76 -41.63 -38.34 -42.43
N ASP A 77 -41.86 -39.01 -43.55
CA ASP A 77 -41.09 -40.18 -43.94
C ASP A 77 -39.64 -39.84 -44.29
N ASP A 78 -39.36 -38.69 -44.92
CA ASP A 78 -37.99 -38.18 -45.13
C ASP A 78 -37.28 -37.90 -43.80
N VAL A 79 -37.92 -37.16 -42.89
CA VAL A 79 -37.34 -36.85 -41.56
C VAL A 79 -37.10 -38.13 -40.78
N ARG A 80 -38.05 -39.07 -40.79
CA ARG A 80 -37.89 -40.37 -40.14
C ARG A 80 -36.70 -41.13 -40.72
N SER A 81 -36.57 -41.15 -42.05
CA SER A 81 -35.46 -41.81 -42.74
C SER A 81 -34.12 -41.18 -42.34
N ARG A 82 -34.04 -39.85 -42.29
CA ARG A 82 -32.85 -39.11 -41.88
C ARG A 82 -32.48 -39.33 -40.41
N VAL A 83 -33.46 -39.34 -39.50
CA VAL A 83 -33.20 -39.61 -38.07
C VAL A 83 -32.70 -41.04 -37.87
N VAL A 84 -33.31 -42.02 -38.56
CA VAL A 84 -32.85 -43.41 -38.52
C VAL A 84 -31.44 -43.54 -39.10
N GLN A 85 -31.15 -42.83 -40.19
CA GLN A 85 -29.81 -42.79 -40.78
C GLN A 85 -28.80 -42.21 -39.79
N VAL A 86 -29.06 -41.02 -39.22
CA VAL A 86 -28.16 -40.38 -38.25
C VAL A 86 -27.95 -41.27 -37.03
N LYS A 87 -29.01 -41.90 -36.51
CA LYS A 87 -28.90 -42.86 -35.39
C LYS A 87 -28.01 -44.03 -35.76
N ARG A 88 -28.21 -44.65 -36.94
CA ARG A 88 -27.37 -45.77 -37.41
C ARG A 88 -25.93 -45.35 -37.62
N GLU A 89 -25.70 -44.16 -38.16
CA GLU A 89 -24.35 -43.61 -38.34
C GLU A 89 -23.70 -43.34 -36.98
N ALA A 90 -24.41 -42.71 -36.04
CA ALA A 90 -23.93 -42.42 -34.69
C ALA A 90 -23.61 -43.70 -33.90
N ASP A 91 -24.52 -44.67 -33.86
CA ASP A 91 -24.28 -45.98 -33.24
C ASP A 91 -23.14 -46.74 -33.93
N GLY A 92 -22.97 -46.55 -35.25
CA GLY A 92 -21.86 -47.14 -35.99
C GLY A 92 -20.51 -46.45 -35.72
N LYS A 93 -20.52 -45.24 -35.14
CA LYS A 93 -19.30 -44.53 -34.75
C LYS A 93 -18.76 -45.02 -33.41
N ALA A 94 -19.63 -45.39 -32.48
CA ALA A 94 -19.25 -45.88 -31.17
C ALA A 94 -20.42 -46.69 -30.56
N ASP A 95 -20.09 -47.81 -29.93
CA ASP A 95 -21.06 -48.56 -29.12
C ASP A 95 -21.55 -47.69 -27.95
N ALA A 96 -22.74 -48.00 -27.41
CA ALA A 96 -23.30 -47.29 -26.27
C ALA A 96 -22.40 -47.33 -25.02
N ASP A 97 -21.57 -48.37 -24.92
CA ASP A 97 -20.59 -48.59 -23.85
C ASP A 97 -19.15 -48.30 -24.33
N HIS A 98 -18.98 -47.48 -25.38
CA HIS A 98 -17.64 -47.07 -25.80
C HIS A 98 -17.01 -46.16 -24.74
N ASP A 99 -16.01 -46.70 -24.05
CA ASP A 99 -15.20 -45.95 -23.12
C ASP A 99 -13.99 -45.31 -23.80
N HIS A 100 -13.48 -44.25 -23.16
CA HIS A 100 -12.26 -43.57 -23.53
C HIS A 100 -11.18 -43.79 -22.47
N PRO A 101 -10.46 -44.92 -22.49
CA PRO A 101 -9.44 -45.22 -21.48
C PRO A 101 -8.33 -44.17 -21.45
N GLU A 102 -7.93 -43.63 -22.61
CA GLU A 102 -6.93 -42.56 -22.69
C GLU A 102 -7.36 -41.29 -21.94
N LEU A 103 -8.65 -40.90 -22.03
CA LEU A 103 -9.17 -39.77 -21.25
C LEU A 103 -9.28 -40.10 -19.75
N ALA A 104 -9.54 -41.35 -19.39
CA ALA A 104 -9.57 -41.77 -17.99
C ALA A 104 -8.16 -41.70 -17.38
N ASP A 105 -7.15 -42.18 -18.11
CA ASP A 105 -5.73 -42.10 -17.74
C ASP A 105 -5.29 -40.63 -17.62
N ASP A 106 -5.63 -39.78 -18.60
CA ASP A 106 -5.34 -38.34 -18.56
C ASP A 106 -5.95 -37.65 -17.32
N VAL A 107 -7.18 -38.05 -16.94
CA VAL A 107 -7.85 -37.51 -15.74
C VAL A 107 -7.17 -38.01 -14.47
N GLU A 108 -6.75 -39.27 -14.42
CA GLU A 108 -6.00 -39.81 -13.27
C GLU A 108 -4.66 -39.10 -13.10
N ASP A 109 -3.90 -38.93 -14.20
CA ASP A 109 -2.65 -38.18 -14.22
C ASP A 109 -2.85 -36.71 -13.78
N ALA A 110 -3.92 -36.07 -14.26
CA ALA A 110 -4.25 -34.70 -13.85
C ALA A 110 -4.60 -34.60 -12.36
N LEU A 111 -5.30 -35.60 -11.81
CA LEU A 111 -5.61 -35.67 -10.38
C LEU A 111 -4.35 -35.88 -9.53
N ASP A 112 -3.42 -36.72 -9.98
CA ASP A 112 -2.15 -36.93 -9.28
C ASP A 112 -1.25 -35.70 -9.33
N ALA A 113 -1.18 -35.01 -10.47
CA ALA A 113 -0.48 -33.74 -10.59
C ALA A 113 -1.12 -32.66 -9.68
N ALA A 114 -2.45 -32.61 -9.58
CA ALA A 114 -3.14 -31.67 -8.69
C ALA A 114 -2.83 -31.95 -7.21
N ARG A 115 -2.83 -33.22 -6.79
CA ARG A 115 -2.45 -33.62 -5.43
C ARG A 115 -0.99 -33.30 -5.12
N GLU A 116 -0.10 -33.45 -6.08
CA GLU A 116 1.30 -33.07 -5.92
C GLU A 116 1.47 -31.57 -5.77
N ALA A 117 0.79 -30.79 -6.61
CA ALA A 117 0.79 -29.33 -6.52
C ALA A 117 0.23 -28.83 -5.17
N GLU A 118 -0.83 -29.45 -4.66
CA GLU A 118 -1.38 -29.15 -3.33
C GLU A 118 -0.35 -29.39 -2.23
N ARG A 119 0.33 -30.54 -2.22
CA ARG A 119 1.41 -30.82 -1.26
C ARG A 119 2.55 -29.80 -1.34
N MET A 120 2.98 -29.45 -2.56
CA MET A 120 4.03 -28.42 -2.74
C MET A 120 3.59 -27.05 -2.23
N ALA A 121 2.31 -26.70 -2.41
CA ALA A 121 1.77 -25.44 -1.90
C ALA A 121 1.71 -25.42 -0.37
N GLU A 122 1.32 -26.53 0.26
CA GLU A 122 1.35 -26.69 1.72
C GLU A 122 2.77 -26.57 2.28
N ASP A 123 3.74 -27.26 1.66
CA ASP A 123 5.15 -27.19 2.06
C ASP A 123 5.72 -25.78 1.90
N ALA A 124 5.39 -25.10 0.79
CA ALA A 124 5.80 -23.72 0.54
C ALA A 124 5.19 -22.76 1.57
N ALA A 125 3.91 -22.95 1.92
CA ALA A 125 3.24 -22.15 2.94
C ALA A 125 3.87 -22.37 4.32
N ALA A 126 4.17 -23.62 4.69
CA ALA A 126 4.86 -23.93 5.94
C ALA A 126 6.26 -23.30 5.99
N THR A 127 6.99 -23.34 4.87
CA THR A 127 8.31 -22.68 4.76
C THR A 127 8.19 -21.17 4.88
N ALA A 128 7.17 -20.55 4.29
CA ALA A 128 6.95 -19.12 4.41
C ALA A 128 6.72 -18.69 5.85
N VAL A 129 5.90 -19.43 6.60
CA VAL A 129 5.68 -19.19 8.04
C VAL A 129 6.97 -19.33 8.84
N ASP A 130 7.79 -20.37 8.61
CA ASP A 130 9.09 -20.54 9.30
C ASP A 130 10.05 -19.38 9.01
N VAL A 131 10.07 -18.89 7.76
CA VAL A 131 10.87 -17.72 7.37
C VAL A 131 10.38 -16.46 8.07
N GLU A 132 9.07 -16.22 8.12
CA GLU A 132 8.47 -15.09 8.83
C GLU A 132 8.82 -15.12 10.33
N ASP A 133 8.60 -16.25 11.00
CA ASP A 133 8.94 -16.43 12.41
C ASP A 133 10.43 -16.19 12.69
N ARG A 134 11.31 -16.68 11.81
CA ARG A 134 12.76 -16.47 11.91
C ARG A 134 13.15 -15.01 11.69
N LEU A 135 12.48 -14.30 10.77
CA LEU A 135 12.73 -12.89 10.53
C LEU A 135 12.31 -12.06 11.74
N ASP A 136 11.12 -12.29 12.27
CA ASP A 136 10.60 -11.58 13.44
C ASP A 136 11.51 -11.78 14.66
N ALA A 137 11.88 -13.04 14.97
CA ALA A 137 12.84 -13.33 16.03
C ALA A 137 14.22 -12.69 15.78
N GLY A 138 14.63 -12.60 14.51
CA GLY A 138 15.85 -11.92 14.11
C GLY A 138 15.80 -10.42 14.41
N PHE A 139 14.69 -9.76 14.05
CA PHE A 139 14.48 -8.33 14.31
C PHE A 139 14.42 -8.02 15.80
N GLU A 140 13.70 -8.80 16.60
CA GLU A 140 13.67 -8.65 18.06
C GLU A 140 15.09 -8.71 18.65
N ASN A 141 15.90 -9.69 18.25
CA ASN A 141 17.28 -9.80 18.70
C ASN A 141 18.15 -8.60 18.25
N TYR A 142 17.93 -8.07 17.03
CA TYR A 142 18.66 -6.87 16.59
C TYR A 142 18.25 -5.64 17.41
N GLU A 143 16.97 -5.46 17.70
CA GLU A 143 16.47 -4.37 18.55
C GLU A 143 17.09 -4.43 19.95
N ASP A 144 17.14 -5.61 20.57
CA ASP A 144 17.81 -5.82 21.87
C ASP A 144 19.29 -5.44 21.84
N ILE A 145 20.00 -5.82 20.76
CA ILE A 145 21.41 -5.46 20.57
C ILE A 145 21.56 -3.95 20.42
N LEU A 146 20.72 -3.31 19.60
CA LEU A 146 20.77 -1.88 19.35
C LEU A 146 20.44 -1.07 20.62
N GLU A 147 19.45 -1.51 21.39
CA GLU A 147 19.14 -0.92 22.69
C GLU A 147 20.32 -1.05 23.66
N THR A 148 20.92 -2.24 23.75
CA THR A 148 22.11 -2.45 24.58
C THR A 148 23.28 -1.56 24.16
N LEU A 149 23.52 -1.41 22.85
CA LEU A 149 24.58 -0.56 22.32
C LEU A 149 24.29 0.92 22.61
N ARG A 150 23.05 1.37 22.38
CA ARG A 150 22.60 2.73 22.72
C ARG A 150 22.81 3.04 24.20
N ASP A 151 22.42 2.13 25.07
CA ASP A 151 22.53 2.30 26.52
C ASP A 151 23.99 2.33 26.99
N ARG A 152 24.85 1.51 26.39
CA ARG A 152 26.31 1.55 26.61
C ARG A 152 26.92 2.86 26.15
N THR A 153 26.58 3.34 24.96
CA THR A 153 27.04 4.62 24.42
C THR A 153 26.62 5.79 25.30
N ASN A 154 25.36 5.82 25.72
CA ASN A 154 24.85 6.81 26.67
C ASN A 154 25.58 6.71 28.02
N GLY A 155 25.88 5.50 28.49
CA GLY A 155 26.66 5.27 29.69
C GLY A 155 28.10 5.79 29.59
N LEU A 156 28.75 5.59 28.45
CA LEU A 156 30.09 6.10 28.17
C LEU A 156 30.10 7.63 28.08
N SER A 157 29.16 8.23 27.36
CA SER A 157 29.02 9.69 27.25
C SER A 157 28.87 10.35 28.63
N ARG A 158 28.03 9.79 29.52
CA ARG A 158 27.91 10.27 30.92
C ARG A 158 29.21 10.16 31.71
N LYS A 159 29.95 9.06 31.56
CA LYS A 159 31.25 8.87 32.21
C LYS A 159 32.29 9.87 31.69
N VAL A 160 32.36 10.07 30.38
CA VAL A 160 33.25 11.06 29.76
C VAL A 160 32.92 12.48 30.25
N GLY A 161 31.64 12.85 30.27
CA GLY A 161 31.21 14.14 30.83
C GLY A 161 31.57 14.32 32.32
N THR A 162 31.52 13.23 33.09
CA THR A 162 31.95 13.23 34.50
C THR A 162 33.45 13.41 34.62
N LEU A 163 34.24 12.68 33.82
CA LEU A 163 35.70 12.80 33.79
C LEU A 163 36.14 14.20 33.35
N ALA A 164 35.50 14.76 32.32
CA ALA A 164 35.77 16.12 31.88
C ALA A 164 35.54 17.14 33.01
N ARG A 165 34.43 17.02 33.75
CA ARG A 165 34.16 17.88 34.92
C ARG A 165 35.22 17.71 36.01
N VAL A 166 35.57 16.49 36.37
CA VAL A 166 36.62 16.21 37.38
C VAL A 166 37.97 16.78 36.93
N LEU A 167 38.32 16.65 35.64
CA LEU A 167 39.56 17.21 35.11
C LEU A 167 39.57 18.74 35.18
N VAL A 168 38.44 19.40 34.88
CA VAL A 168 38.29 20.86 35.06
C VAL A 168 38.44 21.24 36.53
N ASP A 169 37.79 20.53 37.45
CA ASP A 169 37.88 20.79 38.90
C ASP A 169 39.32 20.63 39.42
N VAL A 170 40.04 19.59 38.96
CA VAL A 170 41.45 19.37 39.30
C VAL A 170 42.31 20.50 38.74
N ARG A 171 42.11 20.88 37.49
CA ARG A 171 42.84 22.00 36.86
C ARG A 171 42.64 23.29 37.65
N ASP A 172 41.41 23.60 38.00
CA ASP A 172 41.06 24.83 38.72
C ASP A 172 41.60 24.80 40.16
N SER A 173 41.69 23.62 40.77
CA SER A 173 42.34 23.42 42.07
C SER A 173 43.86 23.55 42.02
N LEU A 174 44.50 23.13 40.93
CA LEU A 174 45.95 23.23 40.73
C LEU A 174 46.41 24.65 40.37
N LYS A 175 45.58 25.42 39.65
CA LYS A 175 45.88 26.79 39.22
C LYS A 175 46.45 27.69 40.34
N PRO A 176 45.82 27.85 41.52
CA PRO A 176 46.36 28.69 42.59
C PRO A 176 47.69 28.17 43.16
N LEU A 177 47.91 26.85 43.18
CA LEU A 177 49.15 26.25 43.66
C LEU A 177 50.30 26.56 42.70
N VAL A 178 50.07 26.42 41.40
CA VAL A 178 51.04 26.75 40.34
C VAL A 178 51.35 28.25 40.36
N GLU A 179 50.34 29.11 40.47
CA GLU A 179 50.54 30.56 40.58
C GLU A 179 51.34 30.96 41.83
N ALA A 180 51.08 30.30 42.98
CA ALA A 180 51.84 30.54 44.19
C ALA A 180 53.31 30.08 44.06
N ALA A 181 53.54 28.92 43.43
CA ALA A 181 54.88 28.42 43.15
C ALA A 181 55.64 29.35 42.19
N ASN A 182 55.00 29.83 41.12
CA ASN A 182 55.57 30.77 40.17
C ASN A 182 55.94 32.11 40.84
N ARG A 183 55.07 32.64 41.72
CA ARG A 183 55.36 33.84 42.52
C ARG A 183 56.58 33.66 43.42
N ARG A 184 56.75 32.49 44.06
CA ARG A 184 57.94 32.20 44.87
C ARG A 184 59.20 32.08 44.03
N ASN A 185 59.16 31.32 42.94
CA ASN A 185 60.28 31.16 42.01
C ASN A 185 60.73 32.50 41.40
N ALA A 186 59.77 33.38 41.11
CA ALA A 186 60.04 34.74 40.65
C ALA A 186 60.89 35.54 41.64
N VAL A 187 60.52 35.52 42.92
CA VAL A 187 61.24 36.20 44.01
C VAL A 187 62.63 35.59 44.19
N GLU A 188 62.73 34.27 44.19
CA GLU A 188 64.01 33.56 44.31
C GLU A 188 64.96 33.88 43.15
N LYS A 189 64.43 34.03 41.93
CA LYS A 189 65.22 34.46 40.76
C LYS A 189 65.77 35.87 40.95
N LEU A 190 64.93 36.82 41.39
CA LEU A 190 65.34 38.20 41.66
C LEU A 190 66.42 38.26 42.75
N LYS A 191 66.24 37.54 43.86
CA LYS A 191 67.22 37.45 44.94
C LYS A 191 68.54 36.85 44.47
N ARG A 192 68.49 35.82 43.62
CA ARG A 192 69.68 35.18 43.06
C ARG A 192 70.41 36.08 42.05
N SER A 193 69.70 36.83 41.21
CA SER A 193 70.30 37.84 40.33
C SER A 193 70.98 38.95 41.14
N ALA A 194 70.28 39.50 42.13
CA ALA A 194 70.84 40.53 43.01
C ALA A 194 72.08 40.04 43.76
N ASN A 195 72.06 38.81 44.28
CA ASN A 195 73.23 38.22 44.95
C ASN A 195 74.41 38.05 43.99
N ARG A 196 74.18 37.59 42.75
CA ARG A 196 75.23 37.46 41.72
C ARG A 196 75.88 38.79 41.37
N GLU A 197 75.11 39.86 41.32
CA GLU A 197 75.58 41.21 41.01
C GLU A 197 76.05 42.01 42.26
N GLY A 198 76.00 41.41 43.45
CA GLY A 198 76.40 42.06 44.71
C GLY A 198 75.46 43.19 45.17
N ILE A 199 74.21 43.18 44.72
CA ILE A 199 73.21 44.21 44.97
C ILE A 199 72.40 43.85 46.23
N ARG A 200 72.45 44.71 47.26
CA ARG A 200 71.61 44.58 48.47
C ARG A 200 70.30 45.36 48.35
N SER A 201 70.41 46.59 47.86
CA SER A 201 69.28 47.50 47.68
C SER A 201 69.29 48.08 46.27
N ALA A 202 68.12 48.19 45.67
CA ALA A 202 67.92 48.76 44.34
C ALA A 202 66.72 49.73 44.36
N ARG A 203 66.75 50.76 43.51
CA ARG A 203 65.62 51.70 43.36
C ARG A 203 64.59 51.11 42.40
N CYS A 204 63.32 51.20 42.76
CA CYS A 204 62.24 50.85 41.85
C CYS A 204 62.23 51.79 40.64
N GLU A 205 62.18 51.25 39.42
CA GLU A 205 62.11 52.05 38.19
C GLU A 205 60.85 52.95 38.15
N GLU A 206 59.70 52.47 38.63
CA GLU A 206 58.42 53.20 38.54
C GLU A 206 58.26 54.31 39.59
N CYS A 207 58.72 54.09 40.82
CA CYS A 207 58.44 55.00 41.95
C CYS A 207 59.68 55.52 42.68
N ASP A 208 60.87 55.19 42.20
CA ASP A 208 62.19 55.57 42.75
C ASP A 208 62.48 55.14 44.20
N ALA A 209 61.54 54.47 44.87
CA ALA A 209 61.74 54.00 46.25
C ALA A 209 62.87 52.96 46.33
N THR A 210 63.75 53.10 47.33
CA THR A 210 64.82 52.14 47.61
C THR A 210 64.26 50.91 48.32
N VAL A 211 64.46 49.73 47.71
CA VAL A 211 63.96 48.45 48.20
C VAL A 211 65.13 47.51 48.51
N ASP A 212 65.10 46.84 49.66
CA ASP A 212 66.00 45.74 49.96
C ASP A 212 65.54 44.48 49.23
N VAL A 213 66.37 44.01 48.29
CA VAL A 213 66.01 42.90 47.41
C VAL A 213 65.91 41.58 48.18
N ALA A 214 66.68 41.40 49.26
CA ALA A 214 66.67 40.18 50.07
C ALA A 214 65.36 40.03 50.87
N LEU A 215 64.69 41.14 51.18
CA LEU A 215 63.43 41.18 51.94
C LEU A 215 62.17 41.04 51.07
N LEU A 216 62.31 40.95 49.74
CA LEU A 216 61.16 40.71 48.87
C LEU A 216 60.47 39.37 49.20
N THR A 217 59.16 39.43 49.39
CA THR A 217 58.28 38.26 49.59
C THR A 217 57.36 38.00 48.41
N ARG A 218 57.23 38.98 47.52
CA ARG A 218 56.47 38.94 46.27
C ARG A 218 57.33 39.57 45.16
N PRO A 219 57.12 39.21 43.89
CA PRO A 219 57.85 39.79 42.77
C PRO A 219 57.27 41.16 42.39
N ALA A 220 57.09 42.03 43.37
CA ALA A 220 56.49 43.35 43.21
C ALA A 220 57.16 44.34 44.17
N CYS A 221 57.19 45.62 43.79
CA CYS A 221 57.68 46.68 44.65
C CYS A 221 56.76 46.82 45.89
N PRO A 222 57.29 46.85 47.12
CA PRO A 222 56.47 46.97 48.33
C PRO A 222 55.82 48.35 48.51
N PHE A 223 56.18 49.35 47.69
CA PHE A 223 55.70 50.72 47.79
C PHE A 223 54.65 51.08 46.74
N CYS A 224 54.84 50.67 45.48
CA CYS A 224 53.93 50.97 44.36
C CYS A 224 53.28 49.74 43.72
N GLU A 225 53.58 48.54 44.21
CA GLU A 225 53.07 47.24 43.70
C GLU A 225 53.42 46.91 42.24
N ALA A 226 54.27 47.71 41.59
CA ALA A 226 54.76 47.41 40.24
C ALA A 226 55.48 46.05 40.21
N THR A 227 55.16 45.22 39.20
CA THR A 227 55.76 43.88 39.04
C THR A 227 57.23 44.02 38.68
N VAL A 228 58.09 43.33 39.44
CA VAL A 228 59.54 43.35 39.24
C VAL A 228 59.96 42.18 38.35
N THR A 229 60.59 42.49 37.23
CA THR A 229 61.00 41.52 36.21
C THR A 229 62.44 41.09 36.39
N ASP A 230 63.34 42.04 36.68
CA ASP A 230 64.76 41.77 36.91
C ASP A 230 65.41 42.79 37.88
N VAL A 231 66.68 42.53 38.22
CA VAL A 231 67.53 43.44 39.00
C VAL A 231 68.71 43.84 38.13
N GLU A 232 68.79 45.12 37.79
CA GLU A 232 69.84 45.64 36.91
C GLU A 232 70.98 46.25 37.73
N PRO A 233 72.24 45.94 37.39
CA PRO A 233 73.40 46.55 38.02
C PRO A 233 73.51 48.02 37.66
N LYS A 234 74.30 48.76 38.45
CA LYS A 234 74.57 50.18 38.21
C LYS A 234 75.11 50.43 36.79
N SER A 235 74.51 51.38 36.07
CA SER A 235 75.03 51.88 34.80
C SER A 235 75.88 53.14 35.03
N GLY A 236 77.11 53.15 34.51
CA GLY A 236 78.04 54.29 34.63
C GLY A 236 78.70 54.51 36.01
N PHE A 237 79.44 55.61 36.17
CA PHE A 237 80.29 55.89 37.35
C PHE A 237 79.48 56.40 38.58
N PHE A 238 78.21 56.79 38.40
CA PHE A 238 77.35 57.35 39.46
C PHE A 238 75.97 56.67 39.58
N GLY A 239 75.72 55.58 38.84
CA GLY A 239 74.43 54.89 38.85
C GLY A 239 74.17 54.10 40.14
N SER A 240 72.91 54.01 40.55
CA SER A 240 72.46 53.05 41.56
C SER A 240 71.88 51.81 40.87
N PRO A 241 71.91 50.63 41.52
CA PRO A 241 71.15 49.48 41.05
C PRO A 241 69.65 49.78 40.95
N THR A 242 68.98 49.20 39.95
CA THR A 242 67.56 49.46 39.65
C THR A 242 66.77 48.14 39.60
N LEU A 243 65.56 48.15 40.14
CA LEU A 243 64.58 47.07 39.94
C LEU A 243 63.82 47.38 38.66
N ALA A 244 64.10 46.61 37.61
CA ALA A 244 63.36 46.71 36.36
C ALA A 244 61.92 46.25 36.60
N THR A 245 60.98 47.08 36.19
CA THR A 245 59.55 46.84 36.32
C THR A 245 58.92 46.59 34.97
N GLY A 246 57.89 45.75 34.93
CA GLY A 246 57.17 45.51 33.68
C GLY A 246 56.21 44.34 33.77
N THR A 247 55.40 44.21 32.73
CA THR A 247 54.52 43.06 32.55
C THR A 247 55.36 41.90 32.06
N ARG A 248 55.51 40.85 32.87
CA ARG A 248 56.05 39.59 32.35
C ARG A 248 55.11 39.14 31.23
N PRO A 249 55.61 38.81 30.02
CA PRO A 249 54.76 38.20 29.02
C PRO A 249 54.17 36.95 29.66
N ALA A 250 52.84 36.84 29.66
CA ALA A 250 52.22 35.57 29.97
C ALA A 250 52.86 34.57 29.00
N LEU A 251 53.50 33.53 29.51
CA LEU A 251 53.85 32.39 28.68
C LEU A 251 52.56 32.02 27.95
N GLU A 252 52.56 32.08 26.63
CA GLU A 252 51.41 31.69 25.82
C GLU A 252 50.98 30.33 26.33
N ALA A 253 49.77 30.26 26.87
CA ALA A 253 49.18 28.97 27.17
C ALA A 253 49.18 28.21 25.83
N PRO A 254 49.58 26.92 25.82
CA PRO A 254 49.37 26.11 24.63
C PRO A 254 47.91 26.30 24.23
N GLN A 255 47.69 26.70 22.97
CA GLN A 255 46.39 27.00 22.42
C GLN A 255 45.49 25.80 22.73
N VAL A 256 44.61 25.96 23.73
CA VAL A 256 43.60 24.95 24.00
C VAL A 256 42.61 25.15 22.89
N ILE A 257 42.45 24.14 22.03
CA ILE A 257 41.42 24.13 21.01
C ILE A 257 40.10 24.31 21.76
N ASP A 258 39.50 25.49 21.60
CA ASP A 258 38.31 25.91 22.37
C ASP A 258 37.03 25.18 21.93
N ASP A 259 37.13 24.28 20.94
CA ASP A 259 35.98 23.50 20.48
C ASP A 259 36.38 22.14 19.85
N PRO A 260 36.50 21.07 20.65
CA PRO A 260 36.62 19.72 20.11
C PRO A 260 35.31 19.17 19.54
N ALA A 261 34.18 19.87 19.69
CA ALA A 261 32.89 19.44 19.13
C ALA A 261 32.74 19.88 17.66
N GLY A 262 33.23 21.06 17.30
CA GLY A 262 33.23 21.54 15.91
C GLY A 262 34.09 20.71 14.94
N GLU A 263 35.26 20.23 15.37
CA GLU A 263 36.10 19.36 14.52
C GLU A 263 35.53 17.94 14.35
N LEU A 264 34.65 17.48 15.25
CA LEU A 264 34.01 16.16 15.11
C LEU A 264 32.83 16.18 14.14
N GLU A 265 32.19 17.33 13.93
CA GLU A 265 31.17 17.51 12.87
C GLU A 265 31.81 17.48 11.47
N ASP A 266 32.97 18.13 11.28
CA ASP A 266 33.68 18.12 9.98
C ASP A 266 34.25 16.74 9.58
N ILE A 267 34.51 15.84 10.55
CA ILE A 267 35.00 14.48 10.29
C ILE A 267 33.84 13.48 10.10
N ALA A 268 32.63 13.80 10.56
CA ALA A 268 31.46 12.94 10.42
C ALA A 268 30.73 13.09 9.06
N ASP A 269 31.08 14.12 8.29
CA ASP A 269 30.49 14.43 6.97
C ASP A 269 31.35 13.92 5.77
N GLU A 270 32.42 13.15 6.00
CA GLU A 270 33.23 12.47 4.95
C GLU A 270 32.93 10.97 4.78
#